data_AF-A0A6V7L2G2-F1
#
_entry.id   AF-A0A6V7L2G2-F1
#
_cell.length_a   1.000
_cell.length_b   1.000
_cell.length_c   1.000
_cell.angle_alpha   90.00
_cell.angle_beta   90.00
_cell.angle_gamma   90.00
#
_symmetry.space_group_name_H-M   'P 1'
#
loop_
_entity.id
_entity.type
_entity.pdbx_description
1 polymer ?
#
loop_
_entity_poly.entity_id
_entity_poly.type
_entity_poly.pdbx_seq_one_letter_code
_entity_poly.pdbx_strand_id
1 'polypeptide(L)' 'ADSGGPLICNGRLAGVLSQGQPLLHDSSDYEDIAYYNQWIDDTIAQQEEKKLLRLPI' A
#
# COMPACT_ATOMS: atom_id res chain seq x y z
N ALA A 1 0.69 2.62 16.70
CA ALA A 1 -0.20 1.83 15.81
C ALA A 1 0.23 2.17 14.41
N ASP A 2 1.10 1.34 13.83
CA ASP A 2 1.87 1.69 12.63
C ASP A 2 1.14 1.24 11.36
N SER A 3 -0.19 1.38 11.34
CA SER A 3 -0.99 1.03 10.16
C SER A 3 -0.49 1.86 8.96
N GLY A 4 -0.25 1.19 7.83
CA GLY A 4 0.42 1.78 6.67
C GLY A 4 1.95 1.60 6.64
N GLY A 5 2.56 1.03 7.68
CA GLY A 5 4.00 0.76 7.73
C GLY A 5 4.45 -0.32 6.73
N PRO A 6 5.63 -0.18 6.10
CA PRO A 6 6.08 -1.11 5.07
C PRO A 6 6.71 -2.38 5.65
N LEU A 7 6.37 -3.54 5.07
CA LEU A 7 7.14 -4.77 5.16
C LEU A 7 8.02 -4.90 3.91
N ILE A 8 9.34 -4.80 4.08
CA ILE A 8 10.31 -4.90 3.00
C ILE A 8 11.03 -6.25 3.05
N CYS A 9 10.94 -7.02 1.96
CA CYS A 9 11.65 -8.28 1.77
C CYS A 9 12.57 -8.18 0.56
N ASN A 10 13.88 -8.39 0.74
CA ASN A 10 14.88 -8.32 -0.33
C ASN A 10 14.81 -7.02 -1.16
N GLY A 11 14.59 -5.88 -0.48
CA GLY A 11 14.48 -4.57 -1.13
C GLY A 11 13.18 -4.32 -1.88
N ARG A 12 12.16 -5.19 -1.74
CA ARG A 12 10.84 -5.03 -2.34
C ARG A 12 9.77 -4.85 -1.26
N LEU A 13 8.80 -3.99 -1.53
CA LEU A 13 7.60 -3.85 -0.70
C LEU A 13 6.74 -5.10 -0.84
N ALA A 14 6.72 -5.92 0.20
CA ALA A 14 5.99 -7.19 0.22
C ALA A 14 4.65 -7.06 0.94
N GLY A 15 4.55 -6.15 1.92
CA GLY A 15 3.31 -5.94 2.65
C GLY A 15 3.18 -4.56 3.24
N VAL A 16 1.96 -4.23 3.62
CA VAL A 16 1.63 -3.01 4.38
C VAL A 16 0.94 -3.42 5.67
N LEU A 17 1.40 -2.89 6.81
CA LEU A 17 0.84 -3.24 8.10
C LEU A 17 -0.62 -2.78 8.17
N SER A 18 -1.53 -3.73 8.29
CA SER A 18 -2.97 -3.48 8.44
C SER A 18 -3.25 -3.13 9.90
N GLN A 19 -2.90 -4.07 10.78
CA GLN A 19 -3.03 -3.95 12.22
C GLN A 19 -1.76 -4.45 12.90
N GLY A 20 -1.09 -3.55 13.63
CA GLY A 20 -0.03 -3.91 14.57
C GLY A 20 -0.59 -3.87 15.99
N GLN A 21 -0.59 -5.00 16.68
CA GLN A 21 -0.85 -5.04 18.13
C GLN A 21 0.48 -4.92 18.89
N PRO A 22 0.54 -4.18 20.00
CA PRO A 22 1.78 -3.92 20.74
C PRO A 22 2.30 -5.12 21.54
N LEU A 23 1.60 -6.27 21.53
CA LEU A 23 1.88 -7.39 22.42
C LEU A 23 2.48 -8.59 21.65
N LEU A 24 3.51 -9.15 22.27
CA LEU A 24 4.50 -10.10 21.73
C LEU A 24 3.95 -11.45 21.19
N HIS A 25 2.64 -11.67 21.20
CA HIS A 25 2.04 -12.99 20.99
C HIS A 25 0.99 -13.05 19.87
N ASP A 26 0.48 -11.91 19.40
CA ASP A 26 -0.48 -11.87 18.31
C ASP A 26 0.23 -11.46 17.02
N SER A 27 0.00 -12.20 15.94
CA SER A 27 0.60 -11.93 14.64
C SER A 27 0.22 -10.53 14.17
N SER A 28 1.21 -9.76 13.70
CA SER A 28 0.94 -8.55 12.94
C SER A 28 0.38 -8.95 11.57
N ASP A 29 -0.78 -8.39 11.22
CA ASP A 29 -1.43 -8.66 9.95
C ASP A 29 -0.95 -7.66 8.90
N TYR A 30 -0.38 -8.19 7.82
CA TYR A 30 0.08 -7.42 6.67
C TYR A 30 -0.79 -7.72 5.46
N GLU A 31 -1.16 -6.68 4.73
CA GLU A 31 -1.78 -6.84 3.42
C GLU A 31 -0.71 -7.22 2.39
N ASP A 32 -0.94 -8.27 1.60
CA ASP A 32 0.00 -8.74 0.57
C ASP A 32 -0.03 -7.82 -0.64
N ILE A 33 1.07 -7.11 -0.89
CA ILE A 33 1.16 -6.13 -1.96
C ILE A 33 1.14 -6.78 -3.34
N ALA A 34 1.62 -8.03 -3.47
CA ALA A 34 1.60 -8.71 -4.75
C ALA A 34 0.17 -8.95 -5.26
N TYR A 35 -0.78 -9.19 -4.35
CA TYR A 35 -2.19 -9.36 -4.65
C TYR A 35 -2.82 -8.07 -5.25
N TYR A 36 -2.36 -6.90 -4.82
CA TYR A 36 -2.93 -5.60 -5.21
C TYR A 36 -2.20 -4.90 -6.37
N ASN A 37 -1.16 -5.48 -6.96
CA ASN A 37 -0.37 -4.85 -8.04
C ASN A 37 -1.24 -4.23 -9.15
N GLN A 38 -2.23 -4.98 -9.66
CA GLN A 38 -3.10 -4.47 -10.71
C GLN A 38 -3.91 -3.25 -10.26
N TRP A 39 -4.48 -3.31 -9.06
CA TRP A 39 -5.24 -2.19 -8.50
C TRP A 39 -4.36 -0.96 -8.28
N ILE A 40 -3.11 -1.16 -7.84
CA ILE A 40 -2.12 -0.08 -7.66
C ILE A 40 -1.85 0.60 -9.01
N ASP A 41 -1.52 -0.18 -10.04
CA ASP A 41 -1.22 0.34 -11.38
C ASP A 41 -2.41 1.10 -11.99
N ASP A 42 -3.61 0.52 -11.90
CA ASP A 42 -4.83 1.14 -12.40
C ASP A 42 -5.16 2.44 -11.65
N THR A 43 -4.96 2.45 -10.32
CA THR A 43 -5.21 3.62 -9.49
C THR A 43 -4.24 4.75 -9.81
N ILE A 44 -2.95 4.44 -10.00
CA ILE A 44 -1.95 5.42 -10.41
C ILE A 44 -2.35 6.03 -11.76
N ALA A 45 -2.65 5.19 -12.76
CA ALA A 45 -3.05 5.66 -14.09
C ALA A 45 -4.28 6.58 -14.05
N GLN A 46 -5.34 6.17 -13.33
CA GLN A 46 -6.57 6.96 -13.18
C GLN A 46 -6.32 8.29 -12.45
N GLN A 47 -5.42 8.32 -11.46
CA GLN A 47 -5.10 9.54 -10.74
C GLN A 47 -4.29 10.51 -11.60
N GLU A 48 -3.36 10.03 -12.43
CA GLU A 48 -2.63 10.88 -13.38
C GLU A 48 -3.55 11.49 -14.44
N GLU A 49 -4.49 10.72 -15.00
CA GLU A 49 -5.50 11.25 -15.92
C GLU A 49 -6.36 12.34 -15.26
N LYS A 50 -6.83 12.08 -14.02
CA LYS A 50 -7.60 13.07 -13.25
C LYS A 50 -6.80 14.34 -12.97
N LYS A 51 -5.49 14.26 -12.77
CA LYS A 51 -4.63 15.44 -12.59
C LYS A 51 -4.57 16.27 -13.88
N LEU A 52 -4.38 15.63 -15.02
CA LEU A 52 -4.35 16.31 -16.32
C LEU A 52 -5.67 17.04 -16.62
N LEU A 53 -6.80 16.41 -16.32
CA LEU A 53 -8.13 17.00 -16.49
C LEU A 53 -8.44 18.15 -15.51
N ARG A 54 -7.67 18.31 -14.43
CA ARG A 54 -7.85 19.36 -13.43
C ARG A 54 -6.98 20.60 -13.67
N LEU A 55 -6.14 20.60 -14.70
CA LEU A 55 -5.33 21.77 -15.05
C LEU A 55 -6.25 22.89 -15.57
N PRO A 56 -6.14 24.14 -15.07
CA PRO A 56 -6.87 25.27 -15.63
C PRO A 56 -6.39 25.56 -17.06
N ILE A 57 -7.34 25.89 -17.96
CA ILE A 57 -7.10 26.27 -19.36
C ILE A 57 -6.26 27.55 -19.44
#